data_AF-A0A2R7KZH5-F1
#
_entry.id   AF-A0A2R7KZH5-F1
#
_cell.length_a   1.000
_cell.length_b   1.000
_cell.length_c   1.000
_cell.angle_alpha   90.00
_cell.angle_beta   90.00
_cell.angle_gamma   90.00
#
_symmetry.space_group_name_H-M   'P 1'
#
loop_
_entity.id
_entity.type
_entity.pdbx_description
1 polymer ?
#
loop_
_entity_poly.entity_id
_entity_poly.type
_entity_poly.pdbx_seq_one_letter_code
_entity_poly.pdbx_strand_id
1 'polypeptide(L)'
;MKIKDKTRKFLFLATAVLGFLSNDLQAQKKSDSFTKNNLTAMSEYLSDTEGEAFKLFLNNSEKVNAVLGKDKAQYALRLAISKAYFQGIDPVKKPNFDWADLQRTMKSRFGEIGIETLYGKQMIYYLDAKDWSNYGKYYMLYFEKALKRPEYEVNNITWPLFENVSDPKVLKFACDVVMKYAMEEWYQNDPTSWDTYANLLYKTGKKEQAIEWEERVVKQSNQDKVFLETLEKMKKNLPTWSDTVAKL
;
A
#
# COMPACT_ATOMS: atom_id res chain seq x y z
N MET A 1 63.51 29.11 -23.09
CA MET A 1 62.68 27.90 -22.84
C MET A 1 61.88 28.03 -21.53
N LYS A 2 60.95 28.99 -21.39
CA LYS A 2 60.14 29.20 -20.17
C LYS A 2 58.65 29.52 -20.42
N ILE A 3 58.25 29.67 -21.69
CA ILE A 3 56.89 30.14 -22.05
C ILE A 3 55.89 28.97 -22.17
N LYS A 4 56.31 27.78 -22.62
CA LYS A 4 55.43 26.60 -22.78
C LYS A 4 54.86 26.03 -21.47
N ASP A 5 55.53 26.26 -20.33
CA ASP A 5 55.12 25.69 -19.03
C ASP A 5 54.02 26.51 -18.33
N LYS A 6 54.03 27.85 -18.51
CA LYS A 6 52.95 28.72 -18.02
C LYS A 6 51.62 28.47 -18.74
N THR A 7 51.66 28.26 -20.05
CA THR A 7 50.45 28.03 -20.86
C THR A 7 49.79 26.68 -20.53
N ARG A 8 50.58 25.63 -20.24
CA ARG A 8 50.05 24.33 -19.79
C ARG A 8 49.40 24.39 -18.40
N LYS A 9 49.99 25.15 -17.46
CA LYS A 9 49.37 25.37 -16.13
C LYS A 9 48.07 26.17 -16.21
N PHE A 10 48.01 27.19 -17.09
CA PHE A 10 46.78 27.94 -17.33
C PHE A 10 45.68 27.09 -17.98
N LEU A 11 46.02 26.23 -18.93
CA LEU A 11 45.06 25.34 -19.57
C LEU A 11 44.49 24.31 -18.58
N PHE A 12 45.31 23.75 -17.69
CA PHE A 12 44.89 22.83 -16.63
C PHE A 12 43.98 23.49 -15.59
N LEU A 13 44.31 24.72 -15.16
CA LEU A 13 43.45 25.48 -14.24
C LEU A 13 42.10 25.81 -14.88
N ALA A 14 42.07 26.21 -16.16
CA ALA A 14 40.82 26.51 -16.86
C ALA A 14 39.92 25.27 -17.00
N THR A 15 40.47 24.10 -17.32
CA THR A 15 39.70 22.84 -17.40
C THR A 15 39.21 22.37 -16.03
N ALA A 16 40.00 22.54 -14.97
CA ALA A 16 39.57 22.21 -13.62
C ALA A 16 38.43 23.14 -13.16
N VAL A 17 38.56 24.46 -13.37
CA VAL A 17 37.54 25.45 -13.00
C VAL A 17 36.24 25.23 -13.80
N LEU A 18 36.31 24.92 -15.10
CA LEU A 18 35.14 24.56 -15.90
C LEU A 18 34.48 23.26 -15.41
N GLY A 19 35.28 22.26 -15.03
CA GLY A 19 34.79 21.02 -14.41
C GLY A 19 34.05 21.27 -13.09
N PHE A 20 34.64 22.08 -12.19
CA PHE A 20 34.02 22.47 -10.93
C PHE A 20 32.74 23.28 -11.13
N LEU A 21 32.74 24.29 -12.00
CA LEU A 21 31.55 25.09 -12.30
C LEU A 21 30.42 24.25 -12.91
N SER A 22 30.76 23.26 -13.76
CA SER A 22 29.76 22.36 -14.35
C SER A 22 29.13 21.42 -13.31
N ASN A 23 29.93 20.95 -12.35
CA ASN A 23 29.46 20.11 -11.25
C ASN A 23 28.61 20.90 -10.26
N ASP A 24 29.00 22.13 -9.93
CA ASP A 24 28.24 23.01 -9.04
C ASP A 24 26.90 23.43 -9.67
N LEU A 25 26.87 23.76 -10.98
CA LEU A 25 25.61 24.04 -11.67
C LEU A 25 24.69 22.82 -11.72
N GLN A 26 25.23 21.62 -11.94
CA GLN A 26 24.46 20.38 -11.92
C GLN A 26 23.95 20.06 -10.51
N ALA A 27 24.76 20.27 -9.49
CA ALA A 27 24.37 20.10 -8.09
C ALA A 27 23.28 21.11 -7.69
N GLN A 28 23.40 22.37 -8.12
CA GLN A 28 22.42 23.42 -7.88
C GLN A 28 21.10 23.14 -8.61
N LYS A 29 21.14 22.80 -9.90
CA LYS A 29 19.95 22.38 -10.68
C LYS A 29 19.28 21.14 -10.09
N LYS A 30 20.07 20.20 -9.56
CA LYS A 30 19.58 19.01 -8.86
C LYS A 30 18.98 19.38 -7.50
N SER A 31 19.57 20.30 -6.75
CA SER A 31 18.99 20.81 -5.50
C SER A 31 17.68 21.56 -5.74
N ASP A 32 17.61 22.41 -6.76
CA ASP A 32 16.41 23.15 -7.15
C ASP A 32 15.26 22.19 -7.51
N SER A 33 15.56 21.02 -8.09
CA SER A 33 14.55 20.03 -8.45
C SER A 33 13.81 19.40 -7.25
N PHE A 34 14.40 19.38 -6.05
CA PHE A 34 13.80 18.81 -4.83
C PHE A 34 13.20 19.89 -3.91
N THR A 35 12.64 20.96 -4.48
CA THR A 35 11.80 21.89 -3.73
C THR A 35 10.35 21.40 -3.72
N LYS A 36 9.58 21.79 -2.69
CA LYS A 36 8.17 21.40 -2.58
C LYS A 36 7.35 21.79 -3.81
N ASN A 37 7.56 22.99 -4.35
CA ASN A 37 6.86 23.47 -5.54
C ASN A 37 7.20 22.64 -6.77
N ASN A 38 8.49 22.36 -7.00
CA ASN A 38 8.92 21.59 -8.18
C ASN A 38 8.45 20.14 -8.11
N LEU A 39 8.56 19.49 -6.95
CA LEU A 39 8.07 18.13 -6.77
C LEU A 39 6.54 18.06 -6.88
N THR A 40 5.80 19.07 -6.40
CA THR A 40 4.35 19.14 -6.58
C THR A 40 4.00 19.26 -8.06
N ALA A 41 4.65 20.16 -8.80
CA ALA A 41 4.45 20.30 -10.24
C ALA A 41 4.82 19.02 -11.01
N MET A 42 5.95 18.37 -10.67
CA MET A 42 6.35 17.09 -11.28
C MET A 42 5.33 15.98 -11.03
N SER A 43 4.63 15.99 -9.89
CA SER A 43 3.63 14.98 -9.55
C SER A 43 2.45 14.94 -10.54
N GLU A 44 2.19 16.05 -11.25
CA GLU A 44 1.15 16.16 -12.28
C GLU A 44 1.49 15.37 -13.55
N TYR A 45 2.77 15.10 -13.80
CA TYR A 45 3.28 14.44 -15.01
C TYR A 45 3.63 12.96 -14.81
N LEU A 46 3.30 12.38 -13.66
CA LEU A 46 3.65 10.98 -13.35
C LEU A 46 2.87 9.95 -14.18
N SER A 47 1.82 10.37 -14.90
CA SER A 47 1.08 9.47 -15.80
C SER A 47 1.97 8.90 -16.92
N ASP A 48 3.02 9.63 -17.32
CA ASP A 48 4.07 9.09 -18.17
C ASP A 48 5.07 8.28 -17.32
N THR A 49 4.82 6.98 -17.22
CA THR A 49 5.67 6.04 -16.45
C THR A 49 7.09 5.86 -16.99
N GLU A 50 7.39 6.38 -18.19
CA GLU A 50 8.74 6.42 -18.76
C GLU A 50 9.38 7.83 -18.68
N GLY A 51 8.61 8.82 -18.25
CA GLY A 51 9.02 10.20 -18.14
C GLY A 51 10.02 10.45 -17.00
N GLU A 52 10.78 11.54 -17.13
CA GLU A 52 11.81 11.91 -16.15
C GLU A 52 11.24 12.20 -14.76
N ALA A 53 10.02 12.77 -14.67
CA ALA A 53 9.34 12.99 -13.40
C ALA A 53 9.09 11.67 -12.66
N PHE A 54 8.60 10.65 -13.37
CA PHE A 54 8.34 9.33 -12.80
C PHE A 54 9.64 8.65 -12.35
N LYS A 55 10.66 8.65 -13.21
CA LYS A 55 11.99 8.10 -12.89
C LYS A 55 12.62 8.81 -11.68
N LEU A 56 12.46 10.13 -11.57
CA LEU A 56 12.95 10.90 -10.43
C LEU A 56 12.25 10.46 -9.14
N PHE A 57 10.93 10.35 -9.14
CA PHE A 57 10.16 9.89 -7.98
C PHE A 57 10.52 8.46 -7.57
N LEU A 58 10.63 7.56 -8.56
CA LEU A 58 10.97 6.15 -8.33
C LEU A 58 12.37 6.01 -7.71
N ASN A 59 13.37 6.67 -8.30
CA ASN A 59 14.77 6.51 -7.89
C ASN A 59 15.17 7.37 -6.68
N ASN A 60 14.34 8.35 -6.28
CA ASN A 60 14.64 9.27 -5.18
C ASN A 60 13.48 9.37 -4.17
N SER A 61 12.69 8.30 -4.01
CA SER A 61 11.49 8.31 -3.17
C SER A 61 11.73 8.83 -1.75
N GLU A 62 12.86 8.51 -1.12
CA GLU A 62 13.19 9.02 0.23
C GLU A 62 13.36 10.54 0.26
N LYS A 63 14.05 11.12 -0.74
CA LYS A 63 14.22 12.57 -0.85
C LYS A 63 12.91 13.28 -1.15
N VAL A 64 12.10 12.69 -2.04
CA VAL A 64 10.75 13.19 -2.32
C VAL A 64 9.92 13.17 -1.03
N ASN A 65 9.97 12.08 -0.27
CA ASN A 65 9.23 11.95 0.99
C ASN A 65 9.72 12.93 2.06
N ALA A 66 11.03 13.21 2.12
CA ALA A 66 11.59 14.21 3.04
C ALA A 66 11.03 15.62 2.78
N VAL A 67 10.63 15.93 1.54
CA VAL A 67 10.13 17.25 1.14
C VAL A 67 8.60 17.31 1.12
N LEU A 68 7.94 16.30 0.54
CA LEU A 68 6.49 16.26 0.36
C LEU A 68 5.74 15.64 1.55
N GLY A 69 6.42 14.84 2.36
CA GLY A 69 5.85 14.10 3.48
C GLY A 69 5.98 12.59 3.33
N LYS A 70 5.81 11.88 4.45
CA LYS A 70 5.93 10.42 4.55
C LYS A 70 5.08 9.71 3.47
N ASP A 71 5.72 8.76 2.78
CA ASP A 71 5.14 7.88 1.75
C ASP A 71 4.51 8.56 0.51
N LYS A 72 4.63 9.89 0.35
CA LYS A 72 4.03 10.64 -0.76
C LYS A 72 4.49 10.17 -2.14
N ALA A 73 5.78 9.85 -2.29
CA ALA A 73 6.33 9.29 -3.52
C ALA A 73 5.62 7.98 -3.88
N GLN A 74 5.44 7.09 -2.90
CA GLN A 74 4.81 5.79 -3.13
C GLN A 74 3.34 5.91 -3.50
N TYR A 75 2.56 6.76 -2.82
CA TYR A 75 1.17 7.01 -3.22
C TYR A 75 1.07 7.54 -4.66
N ALA A 76 1.94 8.49 -5.04
CA ALA A 76 1.94 9.07 -6.37
C ALA A 76 2.34 8.05 -7.46
N LEU A 77 3.39 7.26 -7.21
CA LEU A 77 3.86 6.20 -8.12
C LEU A 77 2.80 5.10 -8.30
N ARG A 78 2.18 4.61 -7.21
CA ARG A 78 1.11 3.60 -7.29
C ARG A 78 -0.07 4.09 -8.10
N LEU A 79 -0.47 5.35 -7.92
CA LEU A 79 -1.58 5.95 -8.68
C LEU A 79 -1.25 6.01 -10.18
N ALA A 80 -0.04 6.44 -10.53
CA ALA A 80 0.44 6.48 -11.92
C ALA A 80 0.47 5.08 -12.57
N ILE A 81 1.09 4.11 -11.88
CA ILE A 81 1.15 2.71 -12.34
C ILE A 81 -0.28 2.14 -12.49
N SER A 82 -1.15 2.38 -11.51
CA SER A 82 -2.55 1.92 -11.55
C SER A 82 -3.28 2.42 -12.79
N LYS A 83 -3.15 3.72 -13.08
CA LYS A 83 -3.78 4.33 -14.27
C LYS A 83 -3.21 3.78 -15.58
N ALA A 84 -1.91 3.57 -15.66
CA ALA A 84 -1.27 3.15 -16.91
C ALA A 84 -1.51 1.66 -17.26
N TYR A 85 -1.63 0.78 -16.25
CA TYR A 85 -1.58 -0.67 -16.49
C TYR A 85 -2.84 -1.44 -16.12
N PHE A 86 -3.69 -0.88 -15.25
CA PHE A 86 -4.83 -1.61 -14.69
C PHE A 86 -6.18 -1.08 -15.17
N GLN A 87 -6.20 -0.02 -15.98
CA GLN A 87 -7.43 0.47 -16.59
C GLN A 87 -8.09 -0.60 -17.46
N GLY A 88 -9.38 -0.86 -17.19
CA GLY A 88 -10.16 -1.85 -17.95
C GLY A 88 -9.85 -3.31 -17.63
N ILE A 89 -9.06 -3.58 -16.58
CA ILE A 89 -9.01 -4.91 -15.95
C ILE A 89 -10.15 -4.98 -14.94
N ASP A 90 -11.14 -5.80 -15.24
CA ASP A 90 -12.38 -5.92 -14.47
C ASP A 90 -12.86 -7.38 -14.57
N PRO A 91 -13.20 -8.04 -13.47
CA PRO A 91 -13.53 -9.47 -13.47
C PRO A 91 -14.83 -9.81 -14.22
N VAL A 92 -15.76 -8.85 -14.37
CA VAL A 92 -16.99 -9.04 -15.15
C VAL A 92 -16.69 -8.99 -16.65
N LYS A 93 -15.83 -8.05 -17.07
CA LYS A 93 -15.48 -7.86 -18.49
C LYS A 93 -14.37 -8.80 -18.97
N LYS A 94 -13.46 -9.18 -18.07
CA LYS A 94 -12.30 -10.03 -18.33
C LYS A 94 -12.16 -11.06 -17.22
N PRO A 95 -13.09 -12.04 -17.13
CA PRO A 95 -12.93 -13.14 -16.20
C PRO A 95 -11.62 -13.88 -16.53
N ASN A 96 -10.90 -14.31 -15.49
CA ASN A 96 -9.64 -15.05 -15.58
C ASN A 96 -8.48 -14.30 -16.28
N PHE A 97 -8.30 -13.01 -15.99
CA PHE A 97 -7.14 -12.25 -16.48
C PHE A 97 -5.80 -12.93 -16.11
N ASP A 98 -4.93 -13.14 -17.09
CA ASP A 98 -3.58 -13.69 -16.86
C ASP A 98 -2.63 -12.60 -16.33
N TRP A 99 -2.22 -12.77 -15.08
CA TRP A 99 -1.36 -11.82 -14.38
C TRP A 99 0.14 -12.00 -14.66
N ALA A 100 0.58 -13.09 -15.32
CA ALA A 100 1.99 -13.46 -15.38
C ALA A 100 2.86 -12.41 -16.10
N ASP A 101 2.42 -11.93 -17.26
CA ASP A 101 3.14 -10.91 -18.00
C ASP A 101 3.11 -9.55 -17.31
N LEU A 102 1.99 -9.22 -16.66
CA LEU A 102 1.88 -8.00 -15.88
C LEU A 102 2.82 -8.05 -14.67
N GLN A 103 2.92 -9.18 -13.98
CA GLN A 103 3.85 -9.39 -12.87
C GLN A 103 5.31 -9.20 -13.31
N ARG A 104 5.69 -9.77 -14.45
CA ARG A 104 7.04 -9.58 -15.01
C ARG A 104 7.31 -8.10 -15.28
N THR A 105 6.35 -7.42 -15.90
CA THR A 105 6.43 -5.99 -16.23
C THR A 105 6.53 -5.11 -14.98
N MET A 106 5.70 -5.35 -13.98
CA MET A 106 5.69 -4.59 -12.72
C MET A 106 7.04 -4.73 -12.00
N LYS A 107 7.57 -5.96 -11.92
CA LYS A 107 8.86 -6.21 -11.28
C LYS A 107 10.00 -5.55 -12.05
N SER A 108 10.05 -5.73 -13.36
CA SER A 108 11.21 -5.29 -14.17
C SER A 108 11.26 -3.77 -14.32
N ARG A 109 10.11 -3.10 -14.44
CA ARG A 109 10.06 -1.65 -14.68
C ARG A 109 9.98 -0.83 -13.40
N PHE A 110 9.30 -1.34 -12.37
CA PHE A 110 8.98 -0.55 -11.17
C PHE A 110 9.49 -1.18 -9.88
N GLY A 111 10.08 -2.38 -9.92
CA GLY A 111 10.60 -3.05 -8.73
C GLY A 111 9.51 -3.29 -7.69
N GLU A 112 9.85 -3.03 -6.42
CA GLU A 112 8.97 -3.32 -5.29
C GLU A 112 7.67 -2.53 -5.30
N ILE A 113 7.68 -1.25 -5.73
CA ILE A 113 6.44 -0.46 -5.79
C ILE A 113 5.49 -0.99 -6.87
N GLY A 114 6.03 -1.55 -7.95
CA GLY A 114 5.24 -2.25 -8.97
C GLY A 114 4.56 -3.50 -8.42
N ILE A 115 5.30 -4.34 -7.69
CA ILE A 115 4.75 -5.54 -7.07
C ILE A 115 3.73 -5.21 -5.98
N GLU A 116 4.00 -4.19 -5.16
CA GLU A 116 3.04 -3.68 -4.17
C GLU A 116 1.72 -3.25 -4.83
N THR A 117 1.80 -2.48 -5.92
CA THR A 117 0.64 -2.05 -6.71
C THR A 117 -0.11 -3.26 -7.27
N LEU A 118 0.61 -4.19 -7.89
CA LEU A 118 0.04 -5.40 -8.48
C LEU A 118 -0.76 -6.21 -7.47
N TYR A 119 -0.19 -6.51 -6.30
CA TYR A 119 -0.89 -7.29 -5.28
C TYR A 119 -2.13 -6.57 -4.77
N GLY A 120 -2.06 -5.25 -4.60
CA GLY A 120 -3.22 -4.45 -4.26
C GLY A 120 -4.34 -4.52 -5.31
N LYS A 121 -4.00 -4.54 -6.61
CA LYS A 121 -4.98 -4.65 -7.69
C LYS A 121 -5.52 -6.06 -7.87
N GLN A 122 -4.69 -7.09 -7.69
CA GLN A 122 -5.14 -8.48 -7.69
C GLN A 122 -6.10 -8.75 -6.52
N MET A 123 -5.78 -8.24 -5.33
CA MET A 123 -6.67 -8.32 -4.17
C MET A 123 -8.06 -7.78 -4.49
N ILE A 124 -8.18 -6.54 -5.00
CA ILE A 124 -9.48 -5.95 -5.33
C ILE A 124 -10.17 -6.70 -6.48
N TYR A 125 -9.43 -7.11 -7.51
CA TYR A 125 -10.00 -7.90 -8.60
C TYR A 125 -10.66 -9.19 -8.08
N TYR A 126 -10.01 -9.92 -7.17
CA TYR A 126 -10.57 -11.18 -6.63
C TYR A 126 -11.67 -10.93 -5.59
N LEU A 127 -11.64 -9.81 -4.87
CA LEU A 127 -12.77 -9.36 -4.06
C LEU A 127 -14.02 -9.17 -4.92
N ASP A 128 -13.89 -8.40 -6.01
CA ASP A 128 -14.97 -8.09 -6.94
C ASP A 128 -15.47 -9.36 -7.66
N ALA A 129 -14.57 -10.29 -7.97
CA ALA A 129 -14.89 -11.60 -8.55
C ALA A 129 -15.52 -12.58 -7.54
N LYS A 130 -15.53 -12.26 -6.24
CA LYS A 130 -15.91 -13.17 -5.14
C LYS A 130 -15.10 -14.47 -5.12
N ASP A 131 -13.85 -14.42 -5.58
CA ASP A 131 -12.90 -15.53 -5.47
C ASP A 131 -12.19 -15.42 -4.13
N TRP A 132 -12.79 -16.01 -3.09
CA TRP A 132 -12.32 -15.87 -1.72
C TRP A 132 -10.95 -16.50 -1.46
N SER A 133 -10.59 -17.54 -2.22
CA SER A 133 -9.28 -18.19 -2.09
C SER A 133 -8.16 -17.26 -2.58
N ASN A 134 -8.30 -16.73 -3.79
CA ASN A 134 -7.32 -15.79 -4.32
C ASN A 134 -7.38 -14.44 -3.61
N TYR A 135 -8.55 -14.00 -3.17
CA TYR A 135 -8.69 -12.80 -2.35
C TYR A 135 -7.85 -12.90 -1.07
N GLY A 136 -8.01 -13.97 -0.30
CA GLY A 136 -7.23 -14.20 0.92
C GLY A 136 -5.72 -14.25 0.68
N LYS A 137 -5.29 -14.93 -0.40
CA LYS A 137 -3.89 -14.98 -0.82
C LYS A 137 -3.33 -13.58 -1.11
N TYR A 138 -4.00 -12.80 -1.95
CA TYR A 138 -3.51 -11.49 -2.36
C TYR A 138 -3.66 -10.42 -1.29
N TYR A 139 -4.61 -10.58 -0.37
CA TYR A 139 -4.67 -9.80 0.86
C TYR A 139 -3.38 -9.93 1.68
N MET A 140 -2.93 -11.16 1.94
CA MET A 140 -1.66 -11.38 2.67
C MET A 140 -0.48 -10.75 1.94
N LEU A 141 -0.31 -11.08 0.65
CA LEU A 141 0.81 -10.59 -0.16
C LEU A 141 0.85 -9.06 -0.25
N TYR A 142 -0.31 -8.41 -0.34
CA TYR A 142 -0.42 -6.97 -0.36
C TYR A 142 0.03 -6.36 0.97
N PHE A 143 -0.53 -6.83 2.09
CA PHE A 143 -0.22 -6.27 3.40
C PHE A 143 1.18 -6.61 3.90
N GLU A 144 1.81 -7.69 3.46
CA GLU A 144 3.26 -7.93 3.69
C GLU A 144 4.14 -6.79 3.16
N LYS A 145 3.68 -6.06 2.13
CA LYS A 145 4.42 -4.94 1.52
C LYS A 145 3.89 -3.58 1.97
N ALA A 146 2.56 -3.43 2.04
CA ALA A 146 1.89 -2.15 2.18
C ALA A 146 1.31 -1.90 3.58
N LEU A 147 1.60 -2.73 4.59
CA LEU A 147 0.99 -2.62 5.93
C LEU A 147 0.96 -1.20 6.49
N LYS A 148 2.05 -0.45 6.34
CA LYS A 148 2.19 0.89 6.93
C LYS A 148 1.65 2.01 6.05
N ARG A 149 1.23 1.70 4.82
CA ARG A 149 0.76 2.65 3.80
C ARG A 149 -0.26 2.03 2.85
N PRO A 150 -1.35 1.45 3.36
CA PRO A 150 -2.35 0.84 2.51
C PRO A 150 -3.00 1.91 1.62
N GLU A 151 -3.34 1.52 0.41
CA GLU A 151 -4.11 2.30 -0.57
C GLU A 151 -5.60 2.21 -0.25
N TYR A 152 -6.02 1.10 0.36
CA TYR A 152 -7.40 0.79 0.67
C TYR A 152 -7.68 0.96 2.16
N GLU A 153 -8.91 1.33 2.48
CA GLU A 153 -9.40 1.39 3.85
C GLU A 153 -9.39 -0.03 4.43
N VAL A 154 -8.63 -0.24 5.51
CA VAL A 154 -8.27 -1.58 5.98
C VAL A 154 -9.48 -2.35 6.50
N ASN A 155 -10.36 -1.69 7.24
CA ASN A 155 -11.56 -2.31 7.78
C ASN A 155 -12.47 -2.84 6.66
N ASN A 156 -12.73 -2.01 5.65
CA ASN A 156 -13.63 -2.28 4.53
C ASN A 156 -13.17 -3.48 3.70
N ILE A 157 -11.86 -3.69 3.54
CA ILE A 157 -11.33 -4.88 2.85
C ILE A 157 -11.20 -6.07 3.80
N THR A 158 -11.01 -5.85 5.10
CA THR A 158 -10.90 -6.95 6.05
C THR A 158 -12.25 -7.60 6.37
N TRP A 159 -13.34 -6.82 6.40
CA TRP A 159 -14.67 -7.34 6.72
C TRP A 159 -15.13 -8.48 5.77
N PRO A 160 -15.11 -8.32 4.42
CA PRO A 160 -15.44 -9.41 3.51
C PRO A 160 -14.52 -10.63 3.65
N LEU A 161 -13.25 -10.42 4.03
CA LEU A 161 -12.30 -11.49 4.31
C LEU A 161 -12.75 -12.29 5.53
N PHE A 162 -13.09 -11.60 6.63
CA PHE A 162 -13.65 -12.24 7.82
C PHE A 162 -14.90 -13.05 7.48
N GLU A 163 -15.81 -12.52 6.67
CA GLU A 163 -17.07 -13.22 6.34
C GLU A 163 -16.83 -14.48 5.50
N ASN A 164 -15.97 -14.40 4.48
CA ASN A 164 -15.97 -15.39 3.40
C ASN A 164 -14.72 -16.26 3.33
N VAL A 165 -13.60 -15.87 3.94
CA VAL A 165 -12.36 -16.67 3.92
C VAL A 165 -12.34 -17.63 5.11
N SER A 166 -11.93 -18.87 4.84
CA SER A 166 -11.80 -19.94 5.83
C SER A 166 -10.36 -20.40 6.08
N ASP A 167 -9.39 -19.94 5.29
CA ASP A 167 -7.96 -20.28 5.48
C ASP A 167 -7.47 -19.73 6.85
N PRO A 168 -7.09 -20.61 7.80
CA PRO A 168 -6.66 -20.18 9.13
C PRO A 168 -5.42 -19.29 9.12
N LYS A 169 -4.51 -19.46 8.15
CA LYS A 169 -3.30 -18.64 8.05
C LYS A 169 -3.65 -17.21 7.65
N VAL A 170 -4.56 -17.05 6.68
CA VAL A 170 -5.04 -15.75 6.22
C VAL A 170 -5.80 -15.04 7.35
N LEU A 171 -6.73 -15.73 8.01
CA LEU A 171 -7.51 -15.16 9.11
C LEU A 171 -6.62 -14.74 10.28
N LYS A 172 -5.63 -15.56 10.64
CA LYS A 172 -4.66 -15.23 11.70
C LYS A 172 -3.78 -14.04 11.31
N PHE A 173 -3.37 -13.94 10.04
CA PHE A 173 -2.60 -12.79 9.56
C PHE A 173 -3.44 -11.49 9.58
N ALA A 174 -4.68 -11.55 9.11
CA ALA A 174 -5.61 -10.42 9.18
C ALA A 174 -5.84 -9.95 10.63
N CYS A 175 -6.02 -10.89 11.56
CA CYS A 175 -6.20 -10.62 12.98
C CYS A 175 -4.93 -10.05 13.63
N ASP A 176 -3.84 -10.83 13.63
CA ASP A 176 -2.69 -10.61 14.51
C ASP A 176 -1.72 -9.56 13.98
N VAL A 177 -1.78 -9.28 12.67
CA VAL A 177 -0.89 -8.34 11.99
C VAL A 177 -1.66 -7.14 11.48
N VAL A 178 -2.64 -7.35 10.59
CA VAL A 178 -3.23 -6.24 9.84
C VAL A 178 -4.17 -5.39 10.70
N MET A 179 -5.23 -5.99 11.25
CA MET A 179 -6.18 -5.25 12.08
C MET A 179 -5.53 -4.77 13.36
N LYS A 180 -4.70 -5.59 14.01
CA LYS A 180 -3.96 -5.14 15.20
C LYS A 180 -3.13 -3.87 14.92
N TYR A 181 -2.37 -3.83 13.83
CA TYR A 181 -1.62 -2.64 13.43
C TYR A 181 -2.55 -1.44 13.14
N ALA A 182 -3.61 -1.65 12.36
CA ALA A 182 -4.54 -0.59 12.00
C ALA A 182 -5.27 0.00 13.22
N MET A 183 -5.60 -0.83 14.20
CA MET A 183 -6.18 -0.44 15.48
C MET A 183 -5.25 0.46 16.30
N GLU A 184 -3.96 0.14 16.33
CA GLU A 184 -2.94 0.90 17.05
C GLU A 184 -2.64 2.24 16.36
N GLU A 185 -2.70 2.30 15.03
CA GLU A 185 -2.24 3.45 14.24
C GLU A 185 -3.35 4.38 13.78
N TRP A 186 -4.53 3.86 13.42
CA TRP A 186 -5.58 4.64 12.74
C TRP A 186 -6.97 4.54 13.38
N TYR A 187 -7.30 3.43 14.06
CA TYR A 187 -8.65 3.16 14.53
C TYR A 187 -8.78 3.22 16.07
N GLN A 188 -8.05 4.11 16.74
CA GLN A 188 -8.04 4.18 18.21
C GLN A 188 -9.40 4.59 18.82
N ASN A 189 -10.39 5.00 18.02
CA ASN A 189 -11.74 5.36 18.46
C ASN A 189 -12.80 5.03 17.38
N ASP A 190 -12.64 3.92 16.64
CA ASP A 190 -13.60 3.51 15.62
C ASP A 190 -14.27 2.17 16.00
N PRO A 191 -15.51 2.20 16.54
CA PRO A 191 -16.25 1.00 16.92
C PRO A 191 -16.40 -0.02 15.80
N THR A 192 -16.50 0.43 14.55
CA THR A 192 -16.69 -0.47 13.40
C THR A 192 -15.45 -1.34 13.16
N SER A 193 -14.26 -0.74 13.19
CA SER A 193 -13.00 -1.48 13.10
C SER A 193 -12.75 -2.39 14.31
N TRP A 194 -13.22 -1.97 15.49
CA TRP A 194 -13.13 -2.75 16.71
C TRP A 194 -13.99 -4.02 16.63
N ASP A 195 -15.21 -3.92 16.09
CA ASP A 195 -16.09 -5.06 15.82
C ASP A 195 -15.46 -6.04 14.81
N THR A 196 -14.91 -5.55 13.70
CA THR A 196 -14.18 -6.41 12.75
C THR A 196 -13.03 -7.16 13.43
N TYR A 197 -12.28 -6.48 14.30
CA TYR A 197 -11.19 -7.12 15.05
C TYR A 197 -11.70 -8.15 16.06
N ALA A 198 -12.77 -7.86 16.81
CA ALA A 198 -13.41 -8.79 17.72
C ALA A 198 -13.91 -10.05 17.00
N ASN A 199 -14.53 -9.87 15.83
CA ASN A 199 -15.00 -10.96 14.98
C ASN A 199 -13.86 -11.85 14.46
N LEU A 200 -12.72 -11.27 14.09
CA LEU A 200 -11.52 -12.03 13.72
C LEU A 200 -10.89 -12.78 14.91
N LEU A 201 -10.79 -12.14 16.07
CA LEU A 201 -10.36 -12.81 17.31
C LEU A 201 -11.25 -14.02 17.59
N TYR A 202 -12.56 -13.84 17.48
CA TYR A 202 -13.54 -14.89 17.71
C TYR A 202 -13.40 -16.05 16.71
N LYS A 203 -13.34 -15.73 15.41
CA LYS A 203 -13.18 -16.72 14.33
C LYS A 203 -11.85 -17.46 14.38
N THR A 204 -10.80 -16.84 14.93
CA THR A 204 -9.48 -17.47 15.16
C THR A 204 -9.35 -18.17 16.52
N GLY A 205 -10.44 -18.25 17.30
CA GLY A 205 -10.52 -19.03 18.54
C GLY A 205 -10.13 -18.28 19.81
N LYS A 206 -9.82 -16.98 19.75
CA LYS A 206 -9.47 -16.12 20.90
C LYS A 206 -10.73 -15.52 21.52
N LYS A 207 -11.63 -16.38 22.01
CA LYS A 207 -13.02 -16.03 22.34
C LYS A 207 -13.15 -15.02 23.48
N GLU A 208 -12.35 -15.17 24.52
CA GLU A 208 -12.38 -14.29 25.69
C GLU A 208 -11.99 -12.87 25.28
N GLN A 209 -10.90 -12.75 24.51
CA GLN A 209 -10.44 -11.45 23.98
C GLN A 209 -11.48 -10.84 23.02
N ALA A 210 -12.13 -11.65 22.19
CA ALA A 210 -13.18 -11.17 21.30
C ALA A 210 -14.34 -10.54 22.08
N ILE A 211 -14.83 -11.23 23.12
CA ILE A 211 -15.91 -10.72 23.97
C ILE A 211 -15.50 -9.42 24.66
N GLU A 212 -14.27 -9.34 25.20
CA GLU A 212 -13.77 -8.12 25.82
C GLU A 212 -13.74 -6.93 24.85
N TRP A 213 -13.37 -7.15 23.59
CA TRP A 213 -13.38 -6.10 22.57
C TRP A 213 -14.80 -5.71 22.18
N GLU A 214 -15.68 -6.68 21.95
CA GLU A 214 -17.06 -6.42 21.55
C GLU A 214 -17.86 -5.69 22.64
N GLU A 215 -17.58 -5.96 23.93
CA GLU A 215 -18.15 -5.18 25.03
C GLU A 215 -17.75 -3.70 24.97
N ARG A 216 -16.52 -3.39 24.52
CA ARG A 216 -16.08 -2.00 24.30
C ARG A 216 -16.82 -1.37 23.12
N VAL A 217 -17.05 -2.13 22.05
CA VAL A 217 -17.82 -1.69 20.88
C VAL A 217 -19.24 -1.30 21.30
N VAL A 218 -19.95 -2.19 21.99
CA VAL A 218 -21.32 -1.95 22.49
C VAL A 218 -21.38 -0.70 23.36
N LYS A 219 -20.39 -0.51 24.24
CA LYS A 219 -20.33 0.69 25.09
C LYS A 219 -20.11 1.96 24.28
N GLN A 220 -19.17 1.96 23.33
CA GLN A 220 -18.79 3.13 22.54
C GLN A 220 -19.84 3.52 21.49
N SER A 221 -20.59 2.54 20.97
CA SER A 221 -21.66 2.71 20.00
C SER A 221 -23.00 3.12 20.60
N ASN A 222 -23.06 3.39 21.91
CA ASN A 222 -24.31 3.63 22.66
C ASN A 222 -25.33 2.49 22.53
N GLN A 223 -24.86 1.24 22.66
CA GLN A 223 -25.68 0.04 22.62
C GLN A 223 -26.39 -0.14 21.27
N ASP A 224 -25.69 0.13 20.17
CA ASP A 224 -26.21 -0.20 18.85
C ASP A 224 -26.58 -1.68 18.78
N LYS A 225 -27.75 -1.95 18.22
CA LYS A 225 -28.35 -3.28 18.18
C LYS A 225 -27.47 -4.29 17.44
N VAL A 226 -26.76 -3.87 16.39
CA VAL A 226 -25.92 -4.77 15.59
C VAL A 226 -24.79 -5.35 16.44
N PHE A 227 -24.10 -4.51 17.21
CA PHE A 227 -23.00 -4.96 18.08
C PHE A 227 -23.50 -5.74 19.30
N LEU A 228 -24.68 -5.40 19.84
CA LEU A 228 -25.31 -6.21 20.88
C LEU A 228 -25.60 -7.64 20.39
N GLU A 229 -26.11 -7.79 19.18
CA GLU A 229 -26.38 -9.12 18.60
C GLU A 229 -25.08 -9.91 18.38
N THR A 230 -24.02 -9.26 17.92
CA THR A 230 -22.68 -9.86 17.81
C THR A 230 -22.17 -10.33 19.18
N LEU A 231 -22.23 -9.48 20.20
CA LEU A 231 -21.80 -9.81 21.56
C LEU A 231 -22.57 -11.01 22.13
N GLU A 232 -23.89 -11.03 21.93
CA GLU A 232 -24.75 -12.13 22.39
C GLU A 232 -24.40 -13.45 21.72
N LYS A 233 -24.09 -13.44 20.42
CA LYS A 233 -23.62 -14.64 19.70
C LYS A 233 -22.28 -15.12 20.27
N MET A 234 -21.32 -14.23 20.47
CA MET A 234 -20.01 -14.58 21.03
C MET A 234 -20.15 -15.23 22.42
N LYS A 235 -20.95 -14.63 23.31
CA LYS A 235 -21.23 -15.14 24.67
C LYS A 235 -21.92 -16.51 24.66
N LYS A 236 -22.75 -16.79 23.65
CA LYS A 236 -23.43 -18.09 23.46
C LYS A 236 -22.59 -19.11 22.69
N ASN A 237 -21.35 -18.79 22.37
CA ASN A 237 -20.48 -19.62 21.56
C ASN A 237 -21.04 -19.93 20.14
N LEU A 238 -21.78 -18.97 19.56
CA LEU A 238 -22.38 -19.08 18.22
C LEU A 238 -21.55 -18.34 17.17
N PRO A 239 -21.45 -18.86 15.93
CA PRO A 239 -20.81 -18.14 14.83
C PRO A 239 -21.40 -16.73 14.64
N THR A 240 -20.52 -15.75 14.44
CA THR A 240 -20.91 -14.38 14.09
C THR A 240 -20.94 -14.15 12.57
N TRP A 241 -20.39 -15.10 11.81
CA TRP A 241 -20.45 -15.18 10.34
C TRP A 241 -21.48 -16.21 9.87
N SER A 242 -21.83 -16.19 8.58
CA SER A 242 -22.68 -17.22 7.97
C SER A 242 -21.92 -18.53 7.71
N ASP A 243 -22.51 -19.69 8.05
CA ASP A 243 -21.90 -21.02 7.87
C ASP A 243 -21.81 -21.48 6.40
N THR A 244 -22.16 -20.63 5.43
CA THR A 244 -22.24 -20.98 4.01
C THR A 244 -20.90 -21.33 3.34
N VAL A 245 -19.77 -21.14 4.03
CA VAL A 245 -18.42 -21.39 3.51
C VAL A 245 -17.99 -22.88 3.61
N ALA A 246 -18.74 -23.70 4.35
CA ALA A 246 -18.49 -25.14 4.41
C ALA A 246 -19.20 -25.88 3.26
N LYS A 247 -18.53 -25.98 2.10
CA LYS A 247 -18.63 -27.05 1.05
C LYS A 247 -18.51 -26.46 -0.36
N LEU A 248 -17.29 -26.21 -0.84
CA LEU A 248 -16.91 -26.40 -2.24
C LEU A 248 -15.52 -27.01 -2.29
#